data_AF-A0A383VHK0-F1
#
_entry.id   AF-A0A383VHK0-F1
#
_cell.length_a   1.000
_cell.length_b   1.000
_cell.length_c   1.000
_cell.angle_alpha   90.00
_cell.angle_beta   90.00
_cell.angle_gamma   90.00
#
_symmetry.space_group_name_H-M   'P 1'
#
loop_
_entity.id
_entity.type
_entity.pdbx_description
1 polymer ?
#
loop_
_entity_poly.entity_id
_entity_poly.type
_entity_poly.pdbx_seq_one_letter_code
_entity_poly.pdbx_strand_id
1 'polypeptide(L)'
;MAAAKPIVAGKQLSWADLCSQVLGPVGSVRVQRIGSLWGGYGSMTEVAADSSDGSGKQHRLIAKQVDPPKGAGASHERKLKSYAAEAAFYAHHAKAAAAAAVARPLLVDAAPPHHFFFLLSDLSEDFPKQPHSYSLQEARAALDWLAAFHAVWWEAVPGQAQPISHSSPLPSAAAAAAAAAAAAVPDSLWDQGCYWHLDTRQEELRSMPAAWKDLQAAAADIDQVLKGMRPDGSKAPIHRTLLHGDAKSANFMFSSDCSACAAYDFQYCGEGFGVRDVAYLIASSVDEDVVEQQEQQLLRHYHAKLQRCLQEHGKADAAKRYTFEVMAAHYELCLLDYVRFMAGWGWWGNARWAQRRARQVMGQLQQVMRVARTGW
;
A
#
# COMPACT_ATOMS: atom_id res chain seq x y z
N MET A 1 21.75 18.82 8.75
CA MET A 1 22.02 19.18 7.34
C MET A 1 20.84 20.01 6.85
N ALA A 2 21.07 21.08 6.07
CA ALA A 2 19.97 21.88 5.51
C ALA A 2 19.11 21.02 4.56
N ALA A 3 17.79 21.23 4.55
CA ALA A 3 16.91 20.60 3.58
C ALA A 3 17.23 21.15 2.18
N ALA A 4 17.28 20.26 1.18
CA ALA A 4 17.44 20.69 -0.21
C ALA A 4 16.23 21.55 -0.63
N LYS A 5 16.43 22.44 -1.60
CA LYS A 5 15.31 23.18 -2.19
C LYS A 5 14.43 22.20 -2.99
N PRO A 6 13.10 22.37 -2.93
CA PRO A 6 12.18 21.54 -3.70
C PRO A 6 12.37 21.78 -5.20
N ILE A 7 12.29 20.71 -5.98
CA ILE A 7 12.20 20.75 -7.44
C ILE A 7 10.79 20.34 -7.81
N VAL A 8 10.08 21.17 -8.58
CA VAL A 8 8.72 20.91 -9.03
C VAL A 8 8.59 21.39 -10.47
N ALA A 9 8.02 20.55 -11.35
CA ALA A 9 7.88 20.82 -12.78
C ALA A 9 9.21 21.25 -13.43
N GLY A 10 10.32 20.61 -13.03
CA GLY A 10 11.67 20.90 -13.50
C GLY A 10 12.28 22.22 -13.02
N LYS A 11 11.63 22.94 -12.10
CA LYS A 11 12.11 24.22 -11.55
C LYS A 11 12.42 24.07 -10.07
N GLN A 12 13.55 24.64 -9.65
CA GLN A 12 13.88 24.75 -8.23
C GLN A 12 13.11 25.93 -7.61
N LEU A 13 12.37 25.68 -6.53
CA LEU A 13 11.56 26.68 -5.83
C LEU A 13 12.14 26.98 -4.44
N SER A 14 11.74 28.10 -3.83
CA SER A 14 11.87 28.25 -2.38
C SER A 14 10.73 27.50 -1.68
N TRP A 15 10.95 27.09 -0.42
CA TRP A 15 9.88 26.46 0.37
C TRP A 15 8.69 27.41 0.61
N ALA A 16 8.93 28.72 0.70
CA ALA A 16 7.88 29.73 0.84
C ALA A 16 7.03 29.85 -0.44
N ASP A 17 7.66 29.84 -1.61
CA ASP A 17 6.94 29.87 -2.89
C ASP A 17 6.11 28.61 -3.08
N LEU A 18 6.68 27.43 -2.79
CA LEU A 18 5.97 26.17 -2.86
C LEU A 18 4.75 26.14 -1.94
N CYS A 19 4.93 26.51 -0.66
CA CYS A 19 3.81 26.58 0.29
C CYS A 19 2.75 27.58 -0.15
N SER A 20 3.16 28.74 -0.67
CA SER A 20 2.23 29.77 -1.16
C SER A 20 1.38 29.28 -2.33
N GLN A 21 1.95 28.46 -3.21
CA GLN A 21 1.24 27.88 -4.35
C GLN A 21 0.13 26.91 -3.93
N VAL A 22 0.35 26.10 -2.88
CA VAL A 22 -0.60 25.06 -2.47
C VAL A 22 -1.55 25.46 -1.34
N LEU A 23 -1.15 26.38 -0.45
CA LEU A 23 -1.93 26.80 0.71
C LEU A 23 -2.54 28.21 0.56
N GLY A 24 -2.13 28.97 -0.46
CA GLY A 24 -2.34 30.42 -0.49
C GLY A 24 -1.26 31.15 0.30
N PRO A 25 -1.35 32.49 0.47
CA PRO A 25 -0.29 33.27 1.11
C PRO A 25 0.09 32.74 2.50
N VAL A 26 1.38 32.48 2.71
CA VAL A 26 1.93 32.02 4.00
C VAL A 26 2.86 33.05 4.61
N GLY A 27 2.99 33.02 5.94
CA GLY A 27 3.95 33.80 6.71
C GLY A 27 5.32 33.13 6.71
N SER A 28 5.80 32.74 7.90
CA SER A 28 7.11 32.08 8.03
C SER A 28 7.03 30.59 7.63
N VAL A 29 8.09 30.09 7.00
CA VAL A 29 8.23 28.67 6.63
C VAL A 29 9.49 28.10 7.26
N ARG A 30 9.33 27.02 8.03
CA ARG A 30 10.40 26.24 8.66
C ARG A 30 10.47 24.86 8.02
N VAL A 31 11.67 24.37 7.80
CA VAL A 31 11.89 23.05 7.20
C VAL A 31 12.95 22.25 7.93
N GLN A 32 12.72 20.95 8.06
CA GLN A 32 13.65 20.02 8.69
C GLN A 32 13.73 18.73 7.89
N ARG A 33 14.93 18.37 7.45
CA ARG A 33 15.15 17.05 6.84
C ARG A 33 15.01 15.97 7.91
N ILE A 34 14.13 15.00 7.68
CA ILE A 34 13.84 13.91 8.63
C ILE A 34 14.39 12.56 8.18
N GLY A 35 14.75 12.40 6.90
CA GLY A 35 15.28 11.12 6.43
C GLY A 35 15.83 11.14 5.02
N SER A 36 16.39 9.99 4.63
CA SER A 36 16.79 9.67 3.26
C SER A 36 15.90 8.56 2.72
N LEU A 37 15.61 8.60 1.43
CA LEU A 37 14.83 7.57 0.77
C LEU A 37 15.65 6.31 0.49
N TRP A 38 14.93 5.22 0.18
CA TRP A 38 15.51 3.90 -0.01
C TRP A 38 16.69 3.90 -1.00
N GLY A 39 17.86 3.47 -0.52
CA GLY A 39 19.07 3.38 -1.33
C GLY A 39 19.62 4.73 -1.81
N GLY A 40 19.34 5.82 -1.10
CA GLY A 40 19.84 7.16 -1.42
C GLY A 40 19.06 7.86 -2.54
N TYR A 41 17.82 7.44 -2.82
CA TYR A 41 17.00 7.94 -3.93
C TYR A 41 16.36 9.31 -3.65
N GLY A 42 16.82 10.04 -2.64
CA GLY A 42 16.28 11.34 -2.28
C GLY A 42 16.09 11.51 -0.78
N SER A 43 15.15 12.37 -0.38
CA SER A 43 14.97 12.77 1.01
C SER A 43 13.52 13.01 1.41
N MET A 44 13.28 12.95 2.73
CA MET A 44 12.04 13.36 3.36
C MET A 44 12.29 14.60 4.21
N THR A 45 11.40 15.58 4.13
CA THR A 45 11.50 16.88 4.80
C THR A 45 10.15 17.23 5.43
N GLU A 46 10.15 17.52 6.73
CA GLU A 46 9.03 18.18 7.39
C GLU A 46 9.01 19.67 7.04
N VAL A 47 7.81 20.18 6.76
CA VAL A 47 7.58 21.58 6.40
C VAL A 47 6.48 22.13 7.32
N ALA A 48 6.80 23.19 8.05
CA ALA A 48 5.86 23.94 8.87
C ALA A 48 5.68 25.34 8.29
N ALA A 49 4.47 25.69 7.88
CA ALA A 49 4.13 26.99 7.30
C ALA A 49 3.09 27.71 8.16
N ASP A 50 3.41 28.92 8.61
CA ASP A 50 2.48 29.74 9.39
C ASP A 50 1.48 30.43 8.45
N SER A 51 0.21 30.51 8.85
CA SER A 51 -0.83 31.22 8.10
C SER A 51 -0.58 32.74 8.10
N SER A 52 -0.87 33.40 6.98
CA SER A 52 -0.72 34.85 6.84
C SER A 52 -1.93 35.67 7.30
N ASP A 53 -3.06 35.01 7.61
CA ASP A 53 -4.33 35.64 7.99
C ASP A 53 -4.41 36.13 9.44
N GLY A 54 -3.30 36.04 10.20
CA GLY A 54 -3.25 36.44 11.61
C GLY A 54 -3.94 35.48 12.58
N SER A 55 -4.44 34.31 12.11
CA SER A 55 -5.07 33.31 12.97
C SER A 55 -4.10 32.58 13.91
N GLY A 56 -2.79 32.68 13.66
CA GLY A 56 -1.77 31.88 14.36
C GLY A 56 -1.78 30.39 13.98
N LYS A 57 -2.61 29.97 13.00
CA LYS A 57 -2.65 28.60 12.51
C LYS A 57 -1.35 28.24 11.81
N GLN A 58 -0.85 27.03 12.06
CA GLN A 58 0.28 26.44 11.35
C GLN A 58 -0.19 25.25 10.52
N HIS A 59 0.38 25.08 9.34
CA HIS A 59 0.22 23.91 8.49
C HIS A 59 1.46 23.03 8.60
N ARG A 60 1.29 21.75 8.95
CA ARG A 60 2.37 20.76 8.94
C ARG A 60 2.23 19.83 7.74
N LEU A 61 3.31 19.69 6.97
CA LEU A 61 3.36 18.94 5.73
C LEU A 61 4.61 18.06 5.69
N ILE A 62 4.54 16.99 4.90
CA ILE A 62 5.67 16.11 4.61
C ILE A 62 5.99 16.22 3.11
N ALA A 63 7.22 16.60 2.81
CA ALA A 63 7.76 16.60 1.46
C ALA A 63 8.66 15.40 1.23
N LYS A 64 8.35 14.60 0.20
CA LYS A 64 9.17 13.48 -0.28
C LYS A 64 9.71 13.86 -1.65
N GLN A 65 11.02 14.06 -1.75
CA GLN A 65 11.69 14.38 -3.01
C GLN A 65 12.53 13.19 -3.45
N VAL A 66 12.25 12.68 -4.65
CA VAL A 66 12.93 11.55 -5.27
C VAL A 66 13.91 12.07 -6.31
N ASP A 67 15.19 11.91 -6.00
CA ASP A 67 16.33 12.24 -6.84
C ASP A 67 17.19 10.97 -7.00
N PRO A 68 16.85 10.10 -7.97
CA PRO A 68 17.55 8.83 -8.15
C PRO A 68 19.03 9.06 -8.48
N PRO A 69 19.97 8.31 -7.90
CA PRO A 69 21.34 8.29 -8.37
C PRO A 69 21.39 7.73 -9.79
N LYS A 70 22.45 8.06 -10.53
CA LYS A 70 22.74 7.38 -11.80
C LYS A 70 22.87 5.89 -11.54
N GLY A 71 22.08 5.08 -12.25
CA GLY A 71 22.04 3.64 -12.08
C GLY A 71 21.37 2.96 -13.26
N ALA A 72 21.47 1.63 -13.30
CA ALA A 72 20.83 0.78 -14.29
C ALA A 72 20.54 -0.61 -13.68
N GLY A 73 19.70 -1.39 -14.35
CA GLY A 73 19.38 -2.77 -13.99
C GLY A 73 18.12 -2.93 -13.14
N ALA A 74 17.70 -4.19 -12.98
CA ALA A 74 16.38 -4.56 -12.45
C ALA A 74 16.06 -3.95 -11.07
N SER A 75 17.05 -3.80 -10.19
CA SER A 75 16.84 -3.16 -8.88
C SER A 75 16.53 -1.66 -9.02
N HIS A 76 17.27 -0.94 -9.88
CA HIS A 76 17.08 0.49 -10.13
C HIS A 76 15.73 0.75 -10.79
N GLU A 77 15.45 0.03 -11.87
CA GLU A 77 14.19 0.13 -12.63
C GLU A 77 12.96 -0.15 -11.75
N ARG A 78 13.05 -1.15 -10.86
CA ARG A 78 11.98 -1.45 -9.90
C ARG A 78 11.71 -0.29 -8.94
N LYS A 79 12.74 0.42 -8.46
CA LYS A 79 12.51 1.58 -7.57
C LYS A 79 11.88 2.74 -8.34
N LEU A 80 12.34 2.99 -9.56
CA LEU A 80 11.73 4.04 -10.39
C LEU A 80 10.25 3.74 -10.65
N LYS A 81 9.92 2.48 -10.98
CA LYS A 81 8.53 2.05 -11.12
C LYS A 81 7.73 2.17 -9.82
N SER A 82 8.33 1.90 -8.66
CA SER A 82 7.64 2.02 -7.38
C SER A 82 7.30 3.47 -7.02
N TYR A 83 8.20 4.42 -7.30
CA TYR A 83 7.89 5.85 -7.15
C TYR A 83 6.87 6.34 -8.18
N ALA A 84 6.89 5.83 -9.41
CA ALA A 84 5.86 6.13 -10.41
C ALA A 84 4.48 5.62 -9.97
N ALA A 85 4.40 4.40 -9.43
CA ALA A 85 3.16 3.84 -8.89
C ALA A 85 2.64 4.63 -7.68
N GLU A 86 3.54 5.08 -6.79
CA GLU A 86 3.18 5.94 -5.66
C GLU A 86 2.63 7.30 -6.14
N ALA A 87 3.26 7.90 -7.15
CA ALA A 87 2.78 9.13 -7.77
C ALA A 87 1.39 8.94 -8.39
N ALA A 88 1.19 7.86 -9.14
CA ALA A 88 -0.11 7.50 -9.71
C ALA A 88 -1.18 7.33 -8.63
N PHE A 89 -0.86 6.64 -7.53
CA PHE A 89 -1.78 6.47 -6.41
C PHE A 89 -2.20 7.81 -5.81
N TYR A 90 -1.26 8.69 -5.45
CA TYR A 90 -1.60 9.97 -4.85
C TYR A 90 -2.28 10.92 -5.84
N ALA A 91 -1.89 10.93 -7.10
CA ALA A 91 -2.51 11.79 -8.12
C ALA A 91 -3.97 11.37 -8.40
N HIS A 92 -4.23 10.07 -8.50
CA HIS A 92 -5.47 9.57 -9.11
C HIS A 92 -6.40 8.80 -8.16
N HIS A 93 -5.88 8.24 -7.06
CA HIS A 93 -6.60 7.26 -6.23
C HIS A 93 -6.75 7.65 -4.75
N ALA A 94 -5.85 8.47 -4.19
CA ALA A 94 -5.88 8.85 -2.79
C ALA A 94 -7.21 9.53 -2.37
N LYS A 95 -7.85 10.28 -3.28
CA LYS A 95 -9.17 10.89 -3.01
C LYS A 95 -10.27 9.85 -2.76
N ALA A 96 -10.27 8.75 -3.51
CA ALA A 96 -11.25 7.68 -3.33
C ALA A 96 -10.96 6.85 -2.06
N ALA A 97 -9.69 6.72 -1.66
CA ALA A 97 -9.28 6.12 -0.39
C ALA A 97 -9.44 7.03 0.83
N ALA A 98 -9.90 8.28 0.68
CA ALA A 98 -9.93 9.24 1.79
C ALA A 98 -10.78 8.75 3.00
N ALA A 99 -11.76 7.88 2.76
CA ALA A 99 -12.54 7.24 3.83
C ALA A 99 -11.69 6.31 4.73
N ALA A 100 -10.59 5.77 4.22
CA ALA A 100 -9.63 4.95 4.94
C ALA A 100 -8.38 5.78 5.31
N ALA A 101 -8.54 6.98 5.88
CA ALA A 101 -7.45 7.82 6.45
C ALA A 101 -6.08 7.66 5.77
N VAL A 102 -5.92 8.30 4.60
CA VAL A 102 -4.67 8.32 3.81
C VAL A 102 -4.06 9.72 3.87
N ALA A 103 -2.72 9.81 3.83
CA ALA A 103 -2.04 11.09 3.68
C ALA A 103 -2.57 11.87 2.47
N ARG A 104 -3.12 13.06 2.69
CA ARG A 104 -3.75 13.85 1.63
C ARG A 104 -2.67 14.48 0.75
N PRO A 105 -2.70 14.28 -0.57
CA PRO A 105 -1.78 14.97 -1.47
C PRO A 105 -2.20 16.44 -1.64
N LEU A 106 -1.25 17.34 -1.43
CA LEU A 106 -1.37 18.76 -1.79
C LEU A 106 -0.72 19.02 -3.16
N LEU A 107 0.37 18.32 -3.45
CA LEU A 107 1.04 18.37 -4.74
C LEU A 107 1.73 17.03 -5.02
N VAL A 108 1.60 16.56 -6.26
CA VAL A 108 2.34 15.43 -6.80
C VAL A 108 2.92 15.89 -8.14
N ASP A 109 4.22 15.74 -8.31
CA ASP A 109 4.94 16.03 -9.55
C ASP A 109 5.75 14.79 -9.96
N ALA A 110 5.74 14.50 -11.25
CA ALA A 110 6.45 13.37 -11.86
C ALA A 110 7.24 13.86 -13.09
N ALA A 111 8.06 14.90 -12.92
CA ALA A 111 8.79 15.51 -14.01
C ALA A 111 9.78 14.52 -14.68
N PRO A 112 9.82 14.45 -16.02
CA PRO A 112 10.77 13.59 -16.73
C PRO A 112 12.25 13.97 -16.48
N PRO A 113 13.20 13.02 -16.61
CA PRO A 113 12.98 11.62 -16.95
C PRO A 113 12.57 10.74 -15.75
N HIS A 114 13.01 11.07 -14.53
CA HIS A 114 12.77 10.25 -13.32
C HIS A 114 12.79 11.08 -12.02
N HIS A 115 12.14 12.25 -12.02
CA HIS A 115 11.98 13.05 -10.81
C HIS A 115 10.56 12.85 -10.27
N PHE A 116 10.44 12.61 -8.97
CA PHE A 116 9.14 12.57 -8.30
C PHE A 116 9.17 13.45 -7.07
N PHE A 117 8.12 14.24 -6.88
CA PHE A 117 7.97 15.08 -5.72
C PHE A 117 6.56 14.94 -5.16
N PHE A 118 6.47 14.75 -3.85
CA PHE A 118 5.21 14.62 -3.13
C PHE A 118 5.21 15.66 -2.01
N LEU A 119 4.13 16.43 -1.92
CA LEU A 119 3.82 17.25 -0.76
C LEU A 119 2.51 16.74 -0.17
N LEU A 120 2.59 16.12 0.99
CA LEU A 120 1.48 15.43 1.64
C LEU A 120 1.14 16.10 2.97
N SER A 121 -0.09 15.93 3.45
CA SER A 121 -0.46 16.28 4.82
C SER A 121 0.37 15.48 5.83
N ASP A 122 0.73 16.11 6.94
CA ASP A 122 1.37 15.42 8.06
C ASP A 122 0.34 14.61 8.86
N LEU A 123 0.43 13.29 8.81
CA LEU A 123 -0.48 12.40 9.53
C LEU A 123 -0.28 12.45 11.05
N SER A 124 0.86 12.92 11.55
CA SER A 124 1.16 12.94 12.98
C SER A 124 0.27 13.89 13.79
N GLU A 125 -0.44 14.81 13.13
CA GLU A 125 -1.41 15.69 13.79
C GLU A 125 -2.59 14.90 14.38
N ASP A 126 -3.10 13.90 13.65
CA ASP A 126 -4.22 13.05 14.09
C ASP A 126 -3.75 11.66 14.57
N PHE A 127 -2.59 11.20 14.08
CA PHE A 127 -2.05 9.86 14.29
C PHE A 127 -0.60 9.92 14.82
N PRO A 128 -0.35 10.34 16.07
CA PRO A 128 1.00 10.61 16.57
C PRO A 128 1.80 9.35 16.97
N LYS A 129 1.21 8.15 16.93
CA LYS A 129 1.85 6.90 17.38
C LYS A 129 2.35 6.07 16.20
N GLN A 130 3.49 5.41 16.36
CA GLN A 130 4.04 4.50 15.35
C GLN A 130 4.66 3.27 16.03
N PRO A 131 3.85 2.34 16.56
CA PRO A 131 4.34 1.10 17.16
C PRO A 131 5.04 0.24 16.11
N HIS A 132 6.15 -0.39 16.48
CA HIS A 132 6.88 -1.31 15.59
C HIS A 132 6.33 -2.75 15.62
N SER A 133 5.75 -3.16 16.76
CA SER A 133 5.08 -4.44 16.98
C SER A 133 3.67 -4.15 17.51
N TYR A 134 2.65 -4.74 16.90
CA TYR A 134 1.25 -4.44 17.20
C TYR A 134 0.67 -5.39 18.25
N SER A 135 0.11 -4.80 19.29
CA SER A 135 -0.87 -5.44 20.16
C SER A 135 -2.12 -5.87 19.39
N LEU A 136 -3.00 -6.63 20.06
CA LEU A 136 -4.30 -7.02 19.47
C LEU A 136 -5.15 -5.80 19.06
N GLN A 137 -5.08 -4.69 19.80
CA GLN A 137 -5.85 -3.48 19.48
C GLN A 137 -5.33 -2.81 18.20
N GLU A 138 -4.00 -2.62 18.11
CA GLU A 138 -3.36 -2.01 16.94
C GLU A 138 -3.53 -2.89 15.69
N ALA A 139 -3.43 -4.21 15.85
CA ALA A 139 -3.69 -5.16 14.78
C ALA A 139 -5.14 -5.04 14.28
N ARG A 140 -6.13 -4.94 15.17
CA ARG A 140 -7.53 -4.73 14.78
C ARG A 140 -7.75 -3.41 14.05
N ALA A 141 -7.18 -2.31 14.55
CA ALA A 141 -7.27 -1.01 13.88
C ALA A 141 -6.68 -1.03 12.46
N ALA A 142 -5.51 -1.67 12.29
CA ALA A 142 -4.90 -1.84 10.97
C ALA A 142 -5.70 -2.76 10.04
N LEU A 143 -6.30 -3.83 10.55
CA LEU A 143 -7.19 -4.68 9.77
C LEU A 143 -8.50 -3.97 9.39
N ASP A 144 -9.01 -3.11 10.28
CA ASP A 144 -10.17 -2.26 9.99
C ASP A 144 -9.88 -1.29 8.85
N TRP A 145 -8.69 -0.68 8.89
CA TRP A 145 -8.18 0.19 7.84
C TRP A 145 -8.05 -0.56 6.49
N LEU A 146 -7.40 -1.73 6.50
CA LEU A 146 -7.22 -2.55 5.30
C LEU A 146 -8.56 -2.98 4.70
N ALA A 147 -9.52 -3.42 5.54
CA ALA A 147 -10.84 -3.81 5.08
C ALA A 147 -11.61 -2.65 4.44
N ALA A 148 -11.54 -1.45 5.03
CA ALA A 148 -12.15 -0.25 4.47
C ALA A 148 -11.50 0.14 3.14
N PHE A 149 -10.16 0.13 3.07
CA PHE A 149 -9.39 0.41 1.86
C PHE A 149 -9.72 -0.58 0.73
N HIS A 150 -9.72 -1.88 1.02
CA HIS A 150 -10.03 -2.93 0.05
C HIS A 150 -11.47 -2.87 -0.47
N ALA A 151 -12.43 -2.42 0.35
CA ALA A 151 -13.82 -2.33 -0.07
C ALA A 151 -14.03 -1.32 -1.21
N VAL A 152 -13.22 -0.24 -1.28
CA VAL A 152 -13.33 0.83 -2.29
C VAL A 152 -13.24 0.25 -3.70
N TRP A 153 -12.22 -0.56 -3.98
CA TRP A 153 -11.94 -1.11 -5.33
C TRP A 153 -12.27 -2.58 -5.51
N TRP A 154 -12.97 -3.18 -4.55
CA TRP A 154 -13.42 -4.57 -4.65
C TRP A 154 -14.15 -4.85 -5.98
N GLU A 155 -13.61 -5.77 -6.77
CA GLU A 155 -14.03 -6.19 -8.12
C GLU A 155 -14.11 -5.05 -9.16
N ALA A 156 -13.42 -3.94 -8.90
CA ALA A 156 -13.42 -2.74 -9.74
C ALA A 156 -12.06 -2.01 -9.67
N VAL A 157 -10.96 -2.76 -9.87
CA VAL A 157 -9.60 -2.20 -9.77
C VAL A 157 -9.30 -1.29 -10.98
N PRO A 158 -8.81 -0.05 -10.78
CA PRO A 158 -8.51 0.88 -11.87
C PRO A 158 -7.47 0.31 -12.85
N GLY A 159 -7.57 0.67 -14.14
CA GLY A 159 -6.67 0.17 -15.19
C GLY A 159 -7.12 -1.14 -15.85
N GLN A 160 -8.17 -1.78 -15.33
CA GLN A 160 -8.95 -2.77 -16.09
C GLN A 160 -10.11 -2.03 -16.78
N ALA A 161 -10.29 -2.26 -18.08
CA ALA A 161 -11.19 -1.49 -18.96
C ALA A 161 -12.58 -1.24 -18.33
N GLN A 162 -12.82 0.00 -17.90
CA GLN A 162 -14.14 0.56 -17.69
C GLN A 162 -14.13 2.03 -18.14
N PRO A 163 -15.18 2.50 -18.83
CA PRO A 163 -15.25 3.87 -19.34
C PRO A 163 -15.50 4.85 -18.21
N ILE A 164 -14.56 5.75 -17.95
CA ILE A 164 -14.75 6.83 -16.98
C ILE A 164 -15.48 7.97 -17.68
N SER A 165 -16.73 8.20 -17.28
CA SER A 165 -17.47 9.43 -17.57
C SER A 165 -17.65 10.15 -16.25
N HIS A 166 -16.91 11.24 -16.01
CA HIS A 166 -17.40 12.31 -15.13
C HIS A 166 -16.86 13.67 -15.60
N SER A 167 -17.78 14.53 -16.03
CA SER A 167 -17.60 15.98 -16.05
C SER A 167 -17.89 16.53 -14.64
N SER A 168 -17.02 17.40 -14.16
CA SER A 168 -17.28 18.25 -13.00
C SER A 168 -16.56 19.60 -13.15
N PRO A 169 -17.06 20.68 -12.51
CA PRO A 169 -16.74 22.04 -12.90
C PRO A 169 -15.35 22.52 -12.44
N LEU A 170 -14.87 23.56 -13.14
CA LEU A 170 -13.52 24.13 -13.10
C LEU A 170 -13.06 24.56 -11.69
N PRO A 171 -11.80 24.24 -11.31
CA PRO A 171 -11.26 24.60 -10.01
C PRO A 171 -10.43 25.90 -10.02
N SER A 172 -10.08 26.42 -8.83
CA SER A 172 -9.28 27.65 -8.64
C SER A 172 -7.87 27.56 -9.24
N ALA A 173 -7.15 28.69 -9.36
CA ALA A 173 -5.79 28.72 -9.95
C ALA A 173 -4.77 27.77 -9.31
N ALA A 174 -4.83 27.56 -7.98
CA ALA A 174 -3.97 26.61 -7.26
C ALA A 174 -4.34 25.15 -7.59
N ALA A 175 -5.64 24.86 -7.69
CA ALA A 175 -6.12 23.54 -8.08
C ALA A 175 -5.92 23.27 -9.58
N ALA A 176 -5.83 24.30 -10.43
CA ALA A 176 -5.46 24.17 -11.83
C ALA A 176 -3.97 23.80 -12.00
N ALA A 177 -3.08 24.36 -11.17
CA ALA A 177 -1.66 23.99 -11.16
C ALA A 177 -1.43 22.57 -10.62
N ALA A 178 -2.10 22.20 -9.53
CA ALA A 178 -2.08 20.83 -9.01
C ALA A 178 -2.70 19.83 -10.01
N ALA A 179 -3.79 20.20 -10.69
CA ALA A 179 -4.39 19.37 -11.73
C ALA A 179 -3.50 19.24 -12.98
N ALA A 180 -2.80 20.30 -13.39
CA ALA A 180 -1.85 20.24 -14.50
C ALA A 180 -0.61 19.38 -14.16
N ALA A 181 -0.11 19.44 -12.92
CA ALA A 181 0.96 18.57 -12.45
C ALA A 181 0.49 17.10 -12.35
N ALA A 182 -0.72 16.85 -11.81
CA ALA A 182 -1.32 15.53 -11.75
C ALA A 182 -1.59 14.92 -13.14
N ALA A 183 -1.98 15.74 -14.14
CA ALA A 183 -2.21 15.29 -15.51
C ALA A 183 -0.92 14.84 -16.24
N ALA A 184 0.26 15.16 -15.72
CA ALA A 184 1.54 14.68 -16.24
C ALA A 184 2.01 13.37 -15.57
N VAL A 185 1.31 12.89 -14.53
CA VAL A 185 1.67 11.67 -13.80
C VAL A 185 1.17 10.44 -14.56
N PRO A 186 2.02 9.41 -14.80
CA PRO A 186 1.58 8.16 -15.42
C PRO A 186 0.39 7.53 -14.69
N ASP A 187 -0.55 6.95 -15.44
CA ASP A 187 -1.75 6.32 -14.86
C ASP A 187 -1.50 4.94 -14.23
N SER A 188 -0.29 4.39 -14.33
CA SER A 188 -0.08 2.97 -14.04
C SER A 188 0.36 2.67 -12.61
N LEU A 189 -0.50 1.96 -11.89
CA LEU A 189 -0.16 1.16 -10.70
C LEU A 189 0.54 -0.15 -11.12
N TRP A 190 0.86 -1.01 -10.15
CA TRP A 190 1.36 -2.36 -10.45
C TRP A 190 0.23 -3.28 -10.92
N ASP A 191 0.48 -4.11 -11.94
CA ASP A 191 -0.48 -5.14 -12.39
C ASP A 191 -0.81 -6.14 -11.27
N GLN A 192 0.18 -6.44 -10.43
CA GLN A 192 0.04 -7.24 -9.22
C GLN A 192 0.62 -6.45 -8.05
N GLY A 193 -0.20 -6.24 -7.02
CA GLY A 193 0.24 -5.58 -5.79
C GLY A 193 1.18 -6.45 -4.97
N CYS A 194 1.91 -5.80 -4.07
CA CYS A 194 3.04 -6.34 -3.31
C CYS A 194 4.26 -6.65 -4.17
N TYR A 195 5.46 -6.45 -3.59
CA TYR A 195 6.72 -6.66 -4.32
C TYR A 195 7.27 -8.09 -4.26
N TRP A 196 6.64 -8.96 -3.47
CA TRP A 196 7.15 -10.28 -3.10
C TRP A 196 6.46 -11.44 -3.83
N HIS A 197 5.58 -11.15 -4.78
CA HIS A 197 4.94 -12.15 -5.65
C HIS A 197 5.94 -12.88 -6.55
N LEU A 198 5.52 -14.00 -7.14
CA LEU A 198 6.42 -14.94 -7.81
C LEU A 198 7.15 -14.34 -9.02
N ASP A 199 6.48 -13.54 -9.85
CA ASP A 199 7.06 -13.01 -11.10
C ASP A 199 8.28 -12.13 -10.85
N THR A 200 8.32 -11.44 -9.72
CA THR A 200 9.46 -10.57 -9.36
C THR A 200 10.53 -11.28 -8.55
N ARG A 201 10.33 -12.57 -8.21
CA ARG A 201 11.12 -13.31 -7.19
C ARG A 201 11.63 -14.68 -7.63
N GLN A 202 12.04 -14.78 -8.89
CA GLN A 202 12.56 -16.02 -9.48
C GLN A 202 13.95 -16.42 -8.95
N GLU A 203 14.75 -15.47 -8.50
CA GLU A 203 16.04 -15.76 -7.86
C GLU A 203 15.83 -16.38 -6.48
N GLU A 204 14.96 -15.77 -5.68
CA GLU A 204 14.57 -16.24 -4.36
C GLU A 204 13.92 -17.62 -4.45
N LEU A 205 13.04 -17.86 -5.43
CA LEU A 205 12.48 -19.20 -5.68
C LEU A 205 13.58 -20.25 -5.87
N ARG A 206 14.61 -19.96 -6.68
CA ARG A 206 15.71 -20.89 -6.94
C ARG A 206 16.63 -21.09 -5.74
N SER A 207 16.74 -20.07 -4.88
CA SER A 207 17.57 -20.08 -3.66
C SER A 207 16.89 -20.74 -2.47
N MET A 208 15.64 -21.21 -2.60
CA MET A 208 14.92 -21.87 -1.51
C MET A 208 15.67 -23.12 -1.00
N PRO A 209 15.86 -23.26 0.33
CA PRO A 209 16.48 -24.45 0.92
C PRO A 209 15.68 -25.73 0.65
N ALA A 210 16.36 -26.89 0.63
CA ALA A 210 15.74 -28.20 0.40
C ALA A 210 14.58 -28.52 1.36
N ALA A 211 14.57 -27.97 2.57
CA ALA A 211 13.47 -28.09 3.53
C ALA A 211 12.13 -27.51 3.04
N TRP A 212 12.14 -26.70 1.98
CA TRP A 212 10.96 -26.08 1.37
C TRP A 212 10.70 -26.56 -0.06
N LYS A 213 11.27 -27.71 -0.46
CA LYS A 213 11.15 -28.23 -1.84
C LYS A 213 9.71 -28.44 -2.30
N ASP A 214 8.82 -28.88 -1.42
CA ASP A 214 7.40 -29.08 -1.76
C ASP A 214 6.68 -27.75 -2.03
N LEU A 215 6.97 -26.72 -1.22
CA LEU A 215 6.44 -25.37 -1.46
C LEU A 215 7.04 -24.74 -2.72
N GLN A 216 8.34 -24.96 -2.96
CA GLN A 216 9.00 -24.54 -4.20
C GLN A 216 8.34 -25.17 -5.43
N ALA A 217 8.02 -26.46 -5.37
CA ALA A 217 7.35 -27.18 -6.46
C ALA A 217 5.90 -26.69 -6.68
N ALA A 218 5.18 -26.33 -5.61
CA ALA A 218 3.81 -25.83 -5.68
C ALA A 218 3.72 -24.32 -6.04
N ALA A 219 4.83 -23.59 -6.07
CA ALA A 219 4.85 -22.14 -6.18
C ALA A 219 4.09 -21.61 -7.42
N ALA A 220 4.28 -22.25 -8.57
CA ALA A 220 3.61 -21.85 -9.81
C ALA A 220 2.09 -22.03 -9.72
N ASP A 221 1.62 -23.16 -9.20
CA ASP A 221 0.19 -23.44 -9.06
C ASP A 221 -0.48 -22.47 -8.08
N ILE A 222 0.18 -22.19 -6.95
CA ILE A 222 -0.27 -21.20 -5.96
C ILE A 222 -0.35 -19.82 -6.63
N ASP A 223 0.67 -19.42 -7.37
CA ASP A 223 0.71 -18.13 -8.06
C ASP A 223 -0.40 -17.98 -9.11
N GLN A 224 -0.70 -19.04 -9.88
CA GLN A 224 -1.85 -19.03 -10.80
C GLN A 224 -3.16 -18.74 -10.07
N VAL A 225 -3.38 -19.35 -8.90
CA VAL A 225 -4.56 -19.04 -8.08
C VAL A 225 -4.50 -17.60 -7.55
N LEU A 226 -3.34 -17.15 -7.07
CA LEU A 226 -3.17 -15.78 -6.58
C LEU A 226 -3.27 -14.71 -7.68
N LYS A 227 -3.15 -15.08 -8.95
CA LYS A 227 -3.45 -14.24 -10.12
C LYS A 227 -4.92 -14.27 -10.56
N GLY A 228 -5.73 -15.14 -9.95
CA GLY A 228 -7.13 -15.35 -10.31
C GLY A 228 -7.32 -16.21 -11.56
N MET A 229 -6.35 -17.06 -11.91
CA MET A 229 -6.38 -17.84 -13.16
C MET A 229 -7.18 -19.13 -13.00
N ARG A 230 -8.29 -19.24 -13.74
CA ARG A 230 -9.12 -20.43 -13.80
C ARG A 230 -8.39 -21.59 -14.52
N PRO A 231 -8.78 -22.85 -14.28
CA PRO A 231 -8.19 -24.01 -14.98
C PRO A 231 -8.30 -23.97 -16.51
N ASP A 232 -9.26 -23.23 -17.05
CA ASP A 232 -9.44 -23.03 -18.49
C ASP A 232 -8.53 -21.94 -19.09
N GLY A 233 -7.68 -21.30 -18.26
CA GLY A 233 -6.76 -20.24 -18.67
C GLY A 233 -7.36 -18.84 -18.66
N SER A 234 -8.64 -18.67 -18.30
CA SER A 234 -9.26 -17.35 -18.15
C SER A 234 -8.95 -16.73 -16.79
N LYS A 235 -8.93 -15.39 -16.71
CA LYS A 235 -8.77 -14.66 -15.44
C LYS A 235 -10.13 -14.34 -14.84
N ALA A 236 -10.36 -14.74 -13.59
CA ALA A 236 -11.54 -14.37 -12.82
C ALA A 236 -11.30 -13.00 -12.14
N PRO A 237 -12.06 -11.94 -12.49
CA PRO A 237 -11.89 -10.61 -11.88
C PRO A 237 -12.54 -10.50 -10.50
N ILE A 238 -12.91 -11.62 -9.87
CA ILE A 238 -13.70 -11.65 -8.64
C ILE A 238 -12.80 -11.64 -7.41
N HIS A 239 -13.29 -11.05 -6.32
CA HIS A 239 -12.60 -10.94 -5.04
C HIS A 239 -11.26 -10.18 -5.10
N ARG A 240 -11.00 -9.50 -6.21
CA ARG A 240 -9.82 -8.67 -6.43
C ARG A 240 -10.06 -7.27 -5.90
N THR A 241 -9.04 -6.62 -5.42
CA THR A 241 -9.07 -5.22 -4.99
C THR A 241 -7.71 -4.57 -5.28
N LEU A 242 -7.65 -3.25 -5.16
CA LEU A 242 -6.39 -2.55 -4.99
C LEU A 242 -5.80 -2.86 -3.61
N LEU A 243 -4.52 -3.22 -3.57
CA LEU A 243 -3.73 -3.47 -2.37
C LEU A 243 -2.92 -2.22 -1.99
N HIS A 244 -2.63 -2.05 -0.70
CA HIS A 244 -1.57 -1.17 -0.24
C HIS A 244 -0.21 -1.66 -0.78
N GLY A 245 0.02 -2.98 -0.70
CA GLY A 245 1.17 -3.66 -1.30
C GLY A 245 2.39 -3.76 -0.40
N ASP A 246 2.56 -2.82 0.53
CA ASP A 246 3.62 -2.83 1.56
C ASP A 246 3.05 -2.67 2.98
N ALA A 247 1.98 -3.38 3.31
CA ALA A 247 1.26 -3.24 4.57
C ALA A 247 2.05 -3.80 5.77
N LYS A 248 2.89 -2.96 6.39
CA LYS A 248 3.74 -3.27 7.55
C LYS A 248 3.81 -2.10 8.53
N SER A 249 4.27 -2.32 9.76
CA SER A 249 4.28 -1.33 10.84
C SER A 249 4.95 0.00 10.50
N ALA A 250 5.99 -0.03 9.69
CA ALA A 250 6.69 1.16 9.23
C ALA A 250 5.84 2.10 8.33
N ASN A 251 4.67 1.65 7.85
CA ASN A 251 3.82 2.36 6.88
C ASN A 251 2.44 2.75 7.45
N PHE A 252 2.23 2.57 8.76
CA PHE A 252 1.03 3.01 9.46
C PHE A 252 1.38 3.94 10.62
N MET A 253 0.50 4.90 10.87
CA MET A 253 0.50 5.72 12.08
C MET A 253 -0.83 5.57 12.79
N PHE A 254 -0.83 5.67 14.11
CA PHE A 254 -1.97 5.39 14.97
C PHE A 254 -2.37 6.63 15.76
N SER A 255 -3.68 6.72 15.98
CA SER A 255 -4.29 7.66 16.92
C SER A 255 -3.70 7.49 18.32
N SER A 256 -3.86 8.50 19.17
CA SER A 256 -3.26 8.50 20.52
C SER A 256 -3.66 7.32 21.40
N ASP A 257 -4.87 6.75 21.17
CA ASP A 257 -5.41 5.59 21.88
C ASP A 257 -5.27 4.27 21.09
N CYS A 258 -4.58 4.30 19.96
CA CYS A 258 -4.37 3.19 19.04
C CYS A 258 -5.66 2.51 18.52
N SER A 259 -6.82 3.17 18.58
CA SER A 259 -8.10 2.62 18.11
C SER A 259 -8.33 2.76 16.61
N ALA A 260 -7.64 3.71 15.98
CA ALA A 260 -7.65 3.97 14.55
C ALA A 260 -6.22 4.22 14.03
N CYS A 261 -6.00 3.97 12.74
CA CYS A 261 -4.74 4.27 12.06
C CYS A 261 -4.95 4.95 10.70
N ALA A 262 -3.86 5.48 10.18
CA ALA A 262 -3.71 5.99 8.82
C ALA A 262 -2.51 5.31 8.16
N ALA A 263 -2.53 5.18 6.83
CA ALA A 263 -1.43 4.57 6.08
C ALA A 263 -0.81 5.55 5.06
N TYR A 264 0.44 5.26 4.72
CA TYR A 264 1.23 5.99 3.73
C TYR A 264 2.24 5.04 3.05
N ASP A 265 2.97 5.52 2.05
CA ASP A 265 3.96 4.76 1.27
C ASP A 265 3.35 3.69 0.33
N PHE A 266 2.51 4.14 -0.60
CA PHE A 266 1.76 3.32 -1.56
C PHE A 266 2.60 2.85 -2.78
N GLN A 267 3.89 2.62 -2.59
CA GLN A 267 4.86 2.29 -3.65
C GLN A 267 4.64 0.97 -4.38
N TYR A 268 3.92 0.05 -3.76
CA TYR A 268 3.66 -1.29 -4.27
C TYR A 268 2.17 -1.57 -4.49
N CYS A 269 1.40 -0.49 -4.65
CA CYS A 269 -0.03 -0.55 -4.97
C CYS A 269 -0.29 -1.26 -6.28
N GLY A 270 -1.17 -2.26 -6.24
CA GLY A 270 -1.59 -3.01 -7.41
C GLY A 270 -2.71 -3.98 -7.09
N GLU A 271 -3.16 -4.71 -8.11
CA GLU A 271 -4.28 -5.63 -7.98
C GLU A 271 -3.91 -6.89 -7.16
N GLY A 272 -4.84 -7.38 -6.34
CA GLY A 272 -4.73 -8.72 -5.74
C GLY A 272 -5.88 -9.05 -4.80
N PHE A 273 -5.76 -10.18 -4.10
CA PHE A 273 -6.65 -10.47 -2.97
C PHE A 273 -6.26 -9.62 -1.77
N GLY A 274 -7.21 -8.91 -1.15
CA GLY A 274 -6.93 -8.02 -0.02
C GLY A 274 -6.21 -8.70 1.15
N VAL A 275 -6.42 -10.00 1.32
CA VAL A 275 -5.72 -10.82 2.33
C VAL A 275 -4.21 -10.96 2.10
N ARG A 276 -3.69 -10.54 0.94
CA ARG A 276 -2.25 -10.44 0.70
C ARG A 276 -1.59 -9.40 1.62
N ASP A 277 -2.22 -8.24 1.76
CA ASP A 277 -1.79 -7.22 2.74
C ASP A 277 -1.98 -7.73 4.17
N VAL A 278 -3.09 -8.43 4.46
CA VAL A 278 -3.36 -9.02 5.78
C VAL A 278 -2.29 -10.05 6.17
N ALA A 279 -1.92 -10.95 5.25
CA ALA A 279 -0.86 -11.94 5.47
C ALA A 279 0.48 -11.25 5.74
N TYR A 280 0.79 -10.20 4.98
CA TYR A 280 2.04 -9.48 5.18
C TYR A 280 2.07 -8.73 6.52
N LEU A 281 0.98 -8.05 6.89
CA LEU A 281 0.86 -7.34 8.16
C LEU A 281 1.00 -8.29 9.36
N ILE A 282 0.26 -9.40 9.36
CA ILE A 282 0.30 -10.41 10.43
C ILE A 282 1.69 -11.02 10.53
N ALA A 283 2.33 -11.35 9.40
CA ALA A 283 3.64 -12.00 9.42
C ALA A 283 4.79 -11.05 9.80
N SER A 284 4.62 -9.74 9.61
CA SER A 284 5.70 -8.77 9.76
C SER A 284 5.60 -7.86 10.99
N SER A 285 4.38 -7.60 11.47
CA SER A 285 4.10 -6.42 12.30
C SER A 285 3.29 -6.70 13.55
N VAL A 286 2.50 -7.78 13.58
CA VAL A 286 1.71 -8.15 14.76
C VAL A 286 2.60 -8.90 15.74
N ASP A 287 2.43 -8.64 17.03
CA ASP A 287 3.19 -9.32 18.09
C ASP A 287 3.06 -10.85 17.98
N GLU A 288 4.17 -11.58 18.15
CA GLU A 288 4.22 -13.04 17.90
C GLU A 288 3.24 -13.80 18.81
N ASP A 289 3.11 -13.42 20.08
CA ASP A 289 2.19 -14.07 21.03
C ASP A 289 0.72 -13.84 20.61
N VAL A 290 0.41 -12.64 20.11
CA VAL A 290 -0.91 -12.32 19.58
C VAL A 290 -1.20 -13.17 18.35
N VAL A 291 -0.27 -13.28 17.40
CA VAL A 291 -0.48 -14.10 16.20
C VAL A 291 -0.64 -15.58 16.55
N GLU A 292 0.21 -16.12 17.43
CA GLU A 292 0.14 -17.52 17.85
C GLU A 292 -1.20 -17.90 18.49
N GLN A 293 -1.81 -16.98 19.25
CA GLN A 293 -3.03 -17.24 20.00
C GLN A 293 -4.31 -16.79 19.28
N GLN A 294 -4.22 -15.78 18.41
CA GLN A 294 -5.39 -15.01 17.94
C GLN A 294 -5.49 -14.90 16.41
N GLU A 295 -4.65 -15.58 15.60
CA GLU A 295 -4.72 -15.55 14.12
C GLU A 295 -6.16 -15.66 13.59
N GLN A 296 -6.91 -16.69 14.04
CA GLN A 296 -8.29 -16.91 13.62
C GLN A 296 -9.23 -15.76 13.99
N GLN A 297 -9.03 -15.14 15.16
CA GLN A 297 -9.85 -13.99 15.57
C GLN A 297 -9.55 -12.75 14.74
N LEU A 298 -8.27 -12.52 14.39
CA LEU A 298 -7.84 -11.44 13.51
C LEU A 298 -8.45 -11.60 12.11
N LEU A 299 -8.40 -12.81 11.54
CA LEU A 299 -9.00 -13.09 10.23
C LEU A 299 -10.51 -12.88 10.24
N ARG A 300 -11.22 -13.34 11.28
CA ARG A 300 -12.66 -13.12 11.42
C ARG A 300 -13.01 -11.64 11.58
N HIS A 301 -12.18 -10.89 12.30
CA HIS A 301 -12.36 -9.45 12.48
C HIS A 301 -12.23 -8.71 11.13
N TYR A 302 -11.16 -8.97 10.38
CA TYR A 302 -10.98 -8.44 9.03
C TYR A 302 -12.16 -8.81 8.10
N HIS A 303 -12.60 -10.08 8.11
CA HIS A 303 -13.74 -10.53 7.30
C HIS A 303 -15.01 -9.76 7.63
N ALA A 304 -15.37 -9.68 8.91
CA ALA A 304 -16.59 -9.03 9.35
C ALA A 304 -16.60 -7.55 8.98
N LYS A 305 -15.47 -6.86 9.15
CA LYS A 305 -15.33 -5.46 8.72
C LYS A 305 -15.46 -5.33 7.21
N LEU A 306 -14.76 -6.16 6.43
CA LEU A 306 -14.83 -6.13 4.98
C LEU A 306 -16.26 -6.35 4.48
N GLN A 307 -16.98 -7.33 5.04
CA GLN A 307 -18.39 -7.59 4.70
C GLN A 307 -19.26 -6.36 4.90
N ARG A 308 -19.09 -5.66 6.03
CA ARG A 308 -19.81 -4.42 6.31
C ARG A 308 -19.47 -3.32 5.29
N CYS A 309 -18.18 -3.08 5.05
CA CYS A 309 -17.76 -2.07 4.09
C CYS A 309 -18.24 -2.38 2.66
N LEU A 310 -18.20 -3.64 2.24
CA LEU A 310 -18.75 -4.04 0.93
C LEU A 310 -20.25 -3.75 0.81
N GLN A 311 -21.03 -3.98 1.87
CA GLN A 311 -22.46 -3.63 1.89
C GLN A 311 -22.66 -2.11 1.80
N GLU A 312 -21.90 -1.33 2.56
CA GLU A 312 -21.94 0.13 2.54
C GLU A 312 -21.57 0.71 1.16
N HIS A 313 -20.70 0.02 0.41
CA HIS A 313 -20.33 0.34 -0.98
C HIS A 313 -21.28 -0.26 -2.03
N GLY A 314 -22.41 -0.87 -1.64
CA GLY A 314 -23.39 -1.45 -2.58
C GLY A 314 -22.96 -2.76 -3.25
N LYS A 315 -21.94 -3.45 -2.70
CA LYS A 315 -21.35 -4.68 -3.24
C LYS A 315 -21.84 -5.94 -2.51
N ALA A 316 -23.14 -5.99 -2.17
CA ALA A 316 -23.72 -7.04 -1.35
C ALA A 316 -23.56 -8.46 -1.93
N ASP A 317 -23.64 -8.61 -3.26
CA ASP A 317 -23.48 -9.93 -3.88
C ASP A 317 -22.03 -10.41 -3.90
N ALA A 318 -21.06 -9.49 -4.00
CA ALA A 318 -19.65 -9.83 -3.82
C ALA A 318 -19.37 -10.24 -2.37
N ALA A 319 -19.98 -9.54 -1.40
CA ALA A 319 -19.90 -9.87 0.02
C ALA A 319 -20.41 -11.29 0.31
N LYS A 320 -21.60 -11.66 -0.23
CA LYS A 320 -22.17 -13.01 -0.11
C LYS A 320 -21.27 -14.11 -0.68
N ARG A 321 -20.62 -13.86 -1.82
CA ARG A 321 -19.72 -14.83 -2.46
C ARG A 321 -18.41 -15.00 -1.70
N TYR A 322 -17.88 -13.93 -1.10
CA TYR A 322 -16.62 -13.96 -0.38
C TYR A 322 -16.81 -14.39 1.08
N THR A 323 -17.15 -15.66 1.30
CA THR A 323 -17.35 -16.23 2.64
C THR A 323 -16.04 -16.25 3.44
N PHE A 324 -16.14 -16.48 4.76
CA PHE A 324 -14.95 -16.58 5.60
C PHE A 324 -14.03 -17.72 5.14
N GLU A 325 -14.60 -18.84 4.71
CA GLU A 325 -13.87 -20.01 4.22
C GLU A 325 -13.09 -19.70 2.94
N VAL A 326 -13.72 -18.99 2.00
CA VAL A 326 -13.06 -18.54 0.76
C VAL A 326 -11.96 -17.53 1.08
N MET A 327 -12.22 -16.58 1.98
CA MET A 327 -11.21 -15.61 2.41
C MET A 327 -10.02 -16.28 3.11
N ALA A 328 -10.28 -17.21 4.03
CA ALA A 328 -9.25 -17.95 4.76
C ALA A 328 -8.37 -18.77 3.80
N ALA A 329 -8.96 -19.42 2.79
CA ALA A 329 -8.19 -20.13 1.79
C ALA A 329 -7.28 -19.19 0.97
N HIS A 330 -7.76 -18.01 0.56
CA HIS A 330 -6.91 -17.02 -0.09
C HIS A 330 -5.77 -16.53 0.82
N TYR A 331 -6.07 -16.30 2.11
CA TYR A 331 -5.08 -15.89 3.10
C TYR A 331 -3.98 -16.94 3.25
N GLU A 332 -4.36 -18.22 3.37
CA GLU A 332 -3.42 -19.33 3.50
C GLU A 332 -2.49 -19.44 2.28
N LEU A 333 -3.02 -19.27 1.06
CA LEU A 333 -2.20 -19.23 -0.15
C LEU A 333 -1.27 -18.00 -0.18
N CYS A 334 -1.75 -16.83 0.24
CA CYS A 334 -0.89 -15.64 0.38
C CYS A 334 0.22 -15.85 1.40
N LEU A 335 -0.06 -16.53 2.52
CA LEU A 335 0.95 -16.86 3.53
C LEU A 335 1.99 -17.84 2.98
N LEU A 336 1.58 -18.84 2.20
CA LEU A 336 2.52 -19.74 1.51
C LEU A 336 3.41 -18.99 0.52
N ASP A 337 2.87 -18.08 -0.29
CA ASP A 337 3.66 -17.27 -1.23
C ASP A 337 4.62 -16.31 -0.50
N TYR A 338 4.20 -15.75 0.64
CA TYR A 338 5.08 -14.96 1.50
C TYR A 338 6.23 -15.82 2.05
N VAL A 339 5.93 -17.01 2.58
CA VAL A 339 6.93 -17.93 3.13
C VAL A 339 7.89 -18.43 2.04
N ARG A 340 7.41 -18.67 0.82
CA ARG A 340 8.24 -18.97 -0.36
C ARG A 340 9.26 -17.86 -0.59
N PHE A 341 8.82 -16.60 -0.64
CA PHE A 341 9.71 -15.46 -0.80
C PHE A 341 10.74 -15.39 0.34
N MET A 342 10.29 -15.47 1.59
CA MET A 342 11.16 -15.35 2.77
C MET A 342 12.18 -16.50 2.88
N ALA A 343 11.80 -17.71 2.47
CA ALA A 343 12.70 -18.87 2.47
C ALA A 343 13.89 -18.69 1.52
N GLY A 344 13.69 -18.01 0.38
CA GLY A 344 14.73 -17.71 -0.59
C GLY A 344 15.49 -16.40 -0.35
N TRP A 345 14.85 -15.42 0.31
CA TRP A 345 15.40 -14.08 0.55
C TRP A 345 16.15 -13.97 1.89
N GLY A 346 15.56 -14.51 2.95
CA GLY A 346 15.99 -14.30 4.33
C GLY A 346 14.83 -13.91 5.25
N TRP A 347 14.86 -14.41 6.48
CA TRP A 347 13.77 -14.31 7.45
C TRP A 347 13.83 -13.04 8.30
N TRP A 348 12.66 -12.45 8.57
CA TRP A 348 12.43 -11.40 9.56
C TRP A 348 10.94 -11.40 9.96
N GLY A 349 10.56 -10.64 10.98
CA GLY A 349 9.20 -10.66 11.53
C GLY A 349 8.90 -11.98 12.25
N ASN A 350 7.64 -12.44 12.17
CA ASN A 350 7.12 -13.64 12.82
C ASN A 350 7.54 -14.92 12.08
N ALA A 351 8.83 -15.06 11.79
CA ALA A 351 9.37 -16.11 10.94
C ALA A 351 9.10 -17.51 11.51
N ARG A 352 9.20 -17.70 12.83
CA ARG A 352 8.97 -19.01 13.46
C ARG A 352 7.51 -19.43 13.31
N TRP A 353 6.58 -18.55 13.67
CA TRP A 353 5.15 -18.76 13.46
C TRP A 353 4.83 -19.03 11.97
N ALA A 354 5.29 -18.16 11.06
CA ALA A 354 4.97 -18.26 9.63
C ALA A 354 5.45 -19.58 9.03
N GLN A 355 6.65 -20.04 9.40
CA GLN A 355 7.17 -21.34 8.97
C GLN A 355 6.34 -22.51 9.51
N ARG A 356 5.93 -22.49 10.78
CA ARG A 356 5.09 -23.56 11.35
C ARG A 356 3.73 -23.58 10.69
N ARG A 357 3.09 -22.40 10.55
CA ARG A 357 1.78 -22.26 9.92
C ARG A 357 1.79 -22.69 8.46
N ALA A 358 2.81 -22.31 7.68
CA ALA A 358 2.96 -22.77 6.31
C ALA A 358 3.08 -24.29 6.19
N ARG A 359 3.84 -24.96 7.06
CA ARG A 359 3.92 -26.43 7.06
C ARG A 359 2.57 -27.09 7.32
N GLN A 360 1.76 -26.52 8.22
CA GLN A 360 0.39 -26.99 8.46
C GLN A 360 -0.49 -26.83 7.22
N VAL A 361 -0.46 -25.65 6.57
CA VAL A 361 -1.23 -25.38 5.35
C VAL A 361 -0.79 -26.29 4.21
N MET A 362 0.51 -26.52 4.04
CA MET A 362 1.05 -27.45 3.02
C MET A 362 0.49 -28.86 3.17
N GLY A 363 0.25 -29.34 4.40
CA GLY A 363 -0.39 -30.63 4.66
C GLY A 363 -1.85 -30.72 4.18
N GLN A 364 -2.48 -29.60 3.84
CA GLN A 364 -3.87 -29.51 3.39
C GLN A 364 -4.01 -28.76 2.06
N LEU A 365 -2.90 -28.53 1.34
CA LEU A 365 -2.84 -27.64 0.17
C LEU A 365 -3.91 -27.91 -0.88
N GLN A 366 -4.19 -29.19 -1.19
CA GLN A 366 -5.20 -29.55 -2.19
C GLN A 366 -6.62 -29.10 -1.81
N GLN A 367 -6.96 -29.17 -0.51
CA GLN A 367 -8.24 -28.68 -0.02
C GLN A 367 -8.29 -27.15 -0.06
N VAL A 368 -7.22 -26.48 0.36
CA VAL A 368 -7.11 -25.01 0.31
C VAL A 368 -7.25 -24.49 -1.12
N MET A 369 -6.54 -25.09 -2.07
CA MET A 369 -6.58 -24.75 -3.49
C MET A 369 -7.95 -25.00 -4.13
N ARG A 370 -8.72 -25.97 -3.62
CA ARG A 370 -10.10 -26.21 -4.06
C ARG A 370 -11.02 -25.13 -3.52
N VAL A 371 -10.93 -24.81 -2.22
CA VAL A 371 -11.78 -23.80 -1.58
C VAL A 371 -11.50 -22.40 -2.15
N ALA A 372 -10.23 -22.04 -2.38
CA ALA A 372 -9.85 -20.75 -2.96
C ALA A 372 -10.48 -20.50 -4.33
N ARG A 373 -10.76 -21.55 -5.12
CA ARG A 373 -11.41 -21.47 -6.43
C ARG A 373 -12.94 -21.49 -6.36
N THR A 374 -13.53 -21.53 -5.17
CA THR A 374 -14.99 -21.55 -5.01
C THR A 374 -15.58 -20.21 -5.46
N GLY A 375 -16.63 -20.26 -6.27
CA GLY A 375 -17.31 -19.07 -6.79
C GLY A 375 -16.64 -18.46 -8.03
N TRP A 376 -15.57 -19.09 -8.54
CA TRP A 376 -14.89 -18.71 -9.78
C TRP A 376 -15.67 -19.14 -11.01
#